data_AF-A0A2S9D985-F1
#
_entry.id   AF-A0A2S9D985-F1
#
_cell.length_a   1.000
_cell.length_b   1.000
_cell.length_c   1.000
_cell.angle_alpha   90.00
_cell.angle_beta   90.00
_cell.angle_gamma   90.00
#
_symmetry.space_group_name_H-M   'P 1'
#
loop_
_entity.id
_entity.type
_entity.pdbx_description
1 polymer ?
#
loop_
_entity_poly.entity_id
_entity_poly.type
_entity_poly.pdbx_seq_one_letter_code
_entity_poly.pdbx_strand_id
1 'polypeptide(L)'
;MLVIIPDTNILAASPSLASPAWQSLIQHREEWQLQIVVPDVVLMETVNVVRRSWTAEQEKLKGLKVGEFGLGDAAEALHDGIQQHIDAYEGELQRKLADIGTRVFPMPPVDHLEVARRASNRTPPYQGESKDGYRDTLIWLTVMAVADEYSSEHIWFVSDNTKDFGPKGNDWTGPNIGARTDCPILFHPGLNQELASRGVAKRVNFVTNLQLLEQHIAALHGPISPEELARLTSELDFASLNGILEMMPKGSKVVPSEAALNPSITQAFLHHLTVNEAPWNFTDAARRGEGRWTASYTADAKVELTTFTGEGTPGVVTKDLRLSGFVNIKQPNEVEKLEITTMGSLPDDPDRVLWEMDHDSLRGVAGFSGTFNLPPGFLDNVHFQPPSGFMEGLKFEPPAGFMEGLKFEPPAGFMEGLKFEPPAGFMEGLKFEPPAGFMEGLKFEPPAGFMEGLKFRLPPGFKTGNSPRKPSSDHGKVAQPDGMEEAANDKDETGGPAGPTAGEENPES
;
A
#
# COMPACT_ATOMS: atom_id res chain seq x y z
N MET A 1 -30.00 -7.50 -19.06
CA MET A 1 -28.71 -8.05 -19.51
C MET A 1 -27.56 -7.21 -18.99
N LEU A 2 -26.53 -7.87 -18.45
CA LEU A 2 -25.28 -7.26 -17.97
C LEU A 2 -24.15 -7.67 -18.90
N VAL A 3 -23.29 -6.73 -19.28
CA VAL A 3 -22.11 -7.00 -20.12
C VAL A 3 -20.87 -6.91 -19.26
N ILE A 4 -20.05 -7.96 -19.24
CA ILE A 4 -18.80 -8.01 -18.46
C ILE A 4 -17.62 -7.98 -19.42
N ILE A 5 -16.70 -7.03 -19.21
CA ILE A 5 -15.48 -6.85 -19.98
C ILE A 5 -14.27 -7.05 -19.05
N PRO A 6 -13.64 -8.24 -19.05
CA PRO A 6 -12.44 -8.47 -18.25
C PRO A 6 -11.21 -7.86 -18.93
N ASP A 7 -10.29 -7.39 -18.11
CA ASP A 7 -8.92 -7.04 -18.50
C ASP A 7 -8.00 -8.29 -18.53
N THR A 8 -6.81 -8.14 -19.11
CA THR A 8 -5.76 -9.16 -19.22
C THR A 8 -5.46 -9.79 -17.88
N ASN A 9 -5.29 -8.99 -16.83
CA ASN A 9 -4.92 -9.50 -15.51
C ASN A 9 -6.00 -10.44 -14.93
N ILE A 10 -7.28 -10.19 -15.24
CA ILE A 10 -8.42 -10.98 -14.77
C ILE A 10 -8.47 -12.35 -15.45
N LEU A 11 -8.23 -12.40 -16.76
CA LEU A 11 -8.16 -13.68 -17.50
C LEU A 11 -6.88 -14.45 -17.17
N ALA A 12 -5.73 -13.76 -17.11
CA ALA A 12 -4.44 -14.39 -16.83
C ALA A 12 -4.37 -14.98 -15.41
N ALA A 13 -5.10 -14.41 -14.44
CA ALA A 13 -5.21 -14.96 -13.09
C ALA A 13 -5.96 -16.29 -13.03
N SER A 14 -6.81 -16.60 -14.03
CA SER A 14 -7.49 -17.89 -14.14
C SER A 14 -7.40 -18.42 -15.59
N PRO A 15 -6.23 -18.92 -16.03
CA PRO A 15 -6.00 -19.29 -17.43
C PRO A 15 -6.98 -20.31 -17.99
N SER A 16 -7.54 -21.16 -17.12
CA SER A 16 -8.53 -22.20 -17.45
C SER A 16 -9.97 -21.78 -17.17
N LEU A 17 -10.20 -20.56 -16.68
CA LEU A 17 -11.48 -20.03 -16.18
C LEU A 17 -12.08 -20.86 -15.04
N ALA A 18 -11.23 -21.59 -14.30
CA ALA A 18 -11.66 -22.52 -13.26
C ALA A 18 -11.85 -21.88 -11.87
N SER A 19 -11.55 -20.58 -11.71
CA SER A 19 -11.79 -19.91 -10.43
C SER A 19 -13.28 -19.96 -10.05
N PRO A 20 -13.63 -19.99 -8.75
CA PRO A 20 -15.03 -20.02 -8.31
C PRO A 20 -15.89 -18.89 -8.91
N ALA A 21 -15.36 -17.66 -8.99
CA ALA A 21 -16.05 -16.52 -9.59
C ALA A 21 -16.41 -16.78 -11.07
N TRP A 22 -15.43 -17.21 -11.88
CA TRP A 22 -15.67 -17.58 -13.28
C TRP A 22 -16.71 -18.70 -13.41
N GLN A 23 -16.59 -19.77 -12.62
CA GLN A 23 -17.51 -20.90 -12.67
C GLN A 23 -18.94 -20.49 -12.31
N SER A 24 -19.12 -19.64 -11.29
CA SER A 24 -20.43 -19.10 -10.91
C SER A 24 -21.04 -18.25 -12.04
N LEU A 25 -20.28 -17.32 -12.61
CA LEU A 25 -20.74 -16.48 -13.72
C LEU A 25 -21.11 -17.31 -14.96
N ILE A 26 -20.36 -18.37 -15.26
CA ILE A 26 -20.64 -19.29 -16.37
C ILE A 26 -21.92 -20.08 -16.08
N GLN A 27 -22.05 -20.65 -14.88
CA GLN A 27 -23.19 -21.47 -14.48
C GLN A 27 -24.50 -20.68 -14.48
N HIS A 28 -24.48 -19.44 -14.00
CA HIS A 28 -25.67 -18.58 -13.89
C HIS A 28 -25.84 -17.63 -15.07
N ARG A 29 -25.08 -17.79 -16.16
CA ARG A 29 -25.06 -16.85 -17.29
C ARG A 29 -26.45 -16.55 -17.85
N GLU A 30 -27.28 -17.56 -18.07
CA GLU A 30 -28.62 -17.38 -18.64
C GLU A 30 -29.58 -16.75 -17.61
N GLU A 31 -29.56 -17.25 -16.37
CA GLU A 31 -30.40 -16.78 -15.27
C GLU A 31 -30.14 -15.30 -14.95
N TRP A 32 -28.86 -14.92 -14.87
CA TRP A 32 -28.43 -13.54 -14.59
C TRP A 32 -28.34 -12.67 -15.84
N GLN A 33 -28.69 -13.22 -17.01
CA GLN A 33 -28.64 -12.54 -18.31
C GLN A 33 -27.28 -11.88 -18.56
N LEU A 34 -26.20 -12.66 -18.46
CA LEU A 34 -24.84 -12.18 -18.60
C LEU A 34 -24.30 -12.37 -20.03
N GLN A 35 -23.62 -11.35 -20.54
CA GLN A 35 -22.80 -11.44 -21.73
C GLN A 35 -21.36 -11.08 -21.39
N ILE A 36 -20.45 -12.06 -21.49
CA ILE A 36 -19.02 -11.79 -21.37
C ILE A 36 -18.51 -11.35 -22.74
N VAL A 37 -17.74 -10.26 -22.76
CA VAL A 37 -17.15 -9.68 -23.96
C VAL A 37 -15.66 -9.49 -23.71
N VAL A 38 -14.81 -10.19 -24.47
CA VAL A 38 -13.35 -10.13 -24.31
C VAL A 38 -12.76 -9.35 -25.49
N PRO A 39 -12.07 -8.22 -25.27
CA PRO A 39 -11.36 -7.52 -26.34
C PRO A 39 -10.28 -8.40 -26.98
N ASP A 40 -10.09 -8.32 -28.31
CA ASP A 40 -9.01 -9.04 -29.02
C ASP A 40 -7.62 -8.77 -28.40
N VAL A 41 -7.36 -7.51 -28.02
CA VAL A 41 -6.09 -7.12 -27.41
C VAL A 41 -5.86 -7.81 -26.06
N VAL A 42 -6.93 -7.98 -25.26
CA VAL A 42 -6.90 -8.69 -23.96
C VAL A 42 -6.65 -10.16 -24.17
N LEU A 43 -7.30 -10.78 -25.16
CA LEU A 43 -7.09 -12.19 -25.49
C LEU A 43 -5.64 -12.46 -25.91
N MET A 44 -5.14 -11.68 -26.88
CA MET A 44 -3.75 -11.76 -27.35
C MET A 44 -2.76 -11.56 -26.20
N GLU A 45 -2.98 -10.57 -25.35
CA GLU A 45 -2.09 -10.30 -24.22
C GLU A 45 -2.13 -11.42 -23.18
N THR A 46 -3.31 -11.92 -22.83
CA THR A 46 -3.49 -13.03 -21.88
C THR A 46 -2.69 -14.24 -22.31
N VAL A 47 -2.79 -14.61 -23.59
CA VAL A 47 -2.02 -15.71 -24.18
C VAL A 47 -0.51 -15.52 -23.96
N ASN A 48 0.00 -14.33 -24.24
CA ASN A 48 1.42 -14.02 -24.06
C ASN A 48 1.87 -14.03 -22.60
N VAL A 49 1.06 -13.47 -21.69
CA VAL A 49 1.35 -13.42 -20.26
C VAL A 49 1.38 -14.83 -19.66
N VAL A 50 0.37 -15.64 -19.95
CA VAL A 50 0.26 -17.01 -19.43
C VAL A 50 1.37 -17.88 -19.99
N ARG A 51 1.62 -17.87 -21.31
CA ARG A 51 2.73 -18.63 -21.92
C ARG A 51 4.06 -18.27 -21.26
N ARG A 52 4.35 -16.97 -21.09
CA ARG A 52 5.57 -16.52 -20.42
C ARG A 52 5.67 -17.01 -18.98
N SER A 53 4.59 -16.92 -18.21
CA SER A 53 4.55 -17.39 -16.83
C SER A 53 4.80 -18.90 -16.74
N TRP A 54 4.15 -19.69 -17.60
CA TRP A 54 4.31 -21.14 -17.61
C TRP A 54 5.69 -21.56 -18.07
N THR A 55 6.28 -20.91 -19.09
CA THR A 55 7.67 -21.15 -19.48
C THR A 55 8.64 -20.85 -18.33
N ALA A 56 8.42 -19.77 -17.58
CA ALA A 56 9.26 -19.44 -16.43
C ALA A 56 9.19 -20.51 -15.32
N GLU A 57 8.00 -21.07 -15.04
CA GLU A 57 7.85 -22.19 -14.08
C GLU A 57 8.46 -23.50 -14.63
N GLN A 58 8.27 -23.76 -15.92
CA GLN A 58 8.82 -24.93 -16.60
C GLN A 58 10.36 -24.94 -16.58
N GLU A 59 11.00 -23.78 -16.73
CA GLU A 59 12.46 -23.66 -16.63
C GLU A 59 13.00 -24.00 -15.23
N LYS A 60 12.21 -23.80 -14.16
CA LYS A 60 12.61 -24.22 -12.81
C LYS A 60 12.73 -25.73 -12.68
N LEU A 61 11.95 -26.50 -13.46
CA LEU A 61 12.03 -27.97 -13.46
C LEU A 61 13.39 -28.47 -13.95
N LYS A 62 14.02 -27.77 -14.91
CA LYS A 62 15.38 -28.08 -15.37
C LYS A 62 16.44 -27.91 -14.28
N GLY A 63 16.17 -27.07 -13.28
CA GLY A 63 17.03 -26.87 -12.13
C GLY A 63 16.99 -28.00 -11.10
N LEU A 64 16.01 -28.92 -11.17
CA LEU A 64 15.87 -30.01 -10.22
C LEU A 64 16.88 -31.13 -10.52
N LYS A 65 17.71 -31.48 -9.54
CA LYS A 65 18.71 -32.56 -9.63
C LYS A 65 18.05 -33.94 -9.44
N VAL A 66 17.16 -34.31 -10.35
CA VAL A 66 16.42 -35.59 -10.30
C VAL A 66 17.21 -36.79 -10.84
N GLY A 67 18.33 -36.54 -11.53
CA GLY A 67 19.16 -37.58 -12.14
C GLY A 67 19.76 -38.57 -11.15
N GLU A 68 20.13 -38.13 -9.93
CA GLU A 68 20.65 -39.01 -8.87
C GLU A 68 19.63 -40.06 -8.41
N PHE A 69 18.34 -39.82 -8.68
CA PHE A 69 17.24 -40.73 -8.38
C PHE A 69 16.83 -41.60 -9.58
N GLY A 70 17.52 -41.49 -10.74
CA GLY A 70 17.16 -42.20 -11.96
C GLY A 70 15.89 -41.69 -12.66
N LEU A 71 15.49 -40.44 -12.39
CA LEU A 71 14.23 -39.85 -12.87
C LEU A 71 14.42 -38.86 -14.04
N GLY A 72 15.54 -38.89 -14.75
CA GLY A 72 15.85 -37.97 -15.86
C GLY A 72 14.80 -37.98 -16.96
N ASP A 73 14.52 -39.17 -17.53
CA ASP A 73 13.56 -39.34 -18.62
C ASP A 73 12.13 -38.90 -18.22
N ALA A 74 11.74 -39.12 -16.96
CA ALA A 74 10.44 -38.70 -16.45
C ALA A 74 10.33 -37.17 -16.35
N ALA A 75 11.42 -36.49 -15.98
CA ALA A 75 11.46 -35.04 -15.95
C ALA A 75 11.48 -34.41 -17.34
N GLU A 76 12.16 -35.04 -18.31
CA GLU A 76 12.13 -34.63 -19.72
C GLU A 76 10.72 -34.81 -20.31
N ALA A 77 10.08 -35.96 -20.09
CA ALA A 77 8.70 -36.19 -20.53
C ALA A 77 7.70 -35.19 -19.91
N LEU A 78 7.89 -34.84 -18.63
CA LEU A 78 7.09 -33.81 -17.96
C LEU A 78 7.33 -32.43 -18.59
N HIS A 79 8.59 -32.08 -18.87
CA HIS A 79 8.95 -30.83 -19.53
C HIS A 79 8.28 -30.72 -20.90
N ASP A 80 8.35 -31.76 -21.71
CA ASP A 80 7.72 -31.81 -23.04
C ASP A 80 6.19 -31.71 -22.94
N GLY A 81 5.58 -32.39 -21.98
CA GLY A 81 4.14 -32.29 -21.72
C GLY A 81 3.73 -30.85 -21.37
N ILE A 82 4.50 -30.15 -20.54
CA ILE A 82 4.24 -28.75 -20.21
C ILE A 82 4.40 -27.86 -21.46
N GLN A 83 5.43 -28.10 -22.29
CA GLN A 83 5.61 -27.33 -23.52
C GLN A 83 4.41 -27.48 -24.46
N GLN A 84 3.89 -28.69 -24.62
CA GLN A 84 2.70 -28.94 -25.42
C GLN A 84 1.48 -28.17 -24.91
N HIS A 85 1.29 -28.09 -23.59
CA HIS A 85 0.23 -27.27 -22.99
C HIS A 85 0.43 -25.77 -23.22
N ILE A 86 1.66 -25.26 -23.14
CA ILE A 86 1.99 -23.86 -23.45
C ILE A 86 1.66 -23.52 -24.91
N ASP A 87 2.06 -24.39 -25.83
CA ASP A 87 1.86 -24.19 -27.27
C ASP A 87 0.37 -24.24 -27.62
N ALA A 88 -0.39 -25.17 -27.03
CA ALA A 88 -1.83 -25.33 -27.26
C ALA A 88 -2.71 -24.27 -26.58
N TYR A 89 -2.17 -23.48 -25.63
CA TYR A 89 -2.95 -22.63 -24.74
C TYR A 89 -3.92 -21.67 -25.45
N GLU A 90 -3.46 -21.01 -26.50
CA GLU A 90 -4.27 -20.03 -27.25
C GLU A 90 -5.54 -20.66 -27.85
N GLY A 91 -5.39 -21.81 -28.52
CA GLY A 91 -6.52 -22.54 -29.09
C GLY A 91 -7.42 -23.17 -28.03
N GLU A 92 -6.89 -23.53 -26.87
CA GLU A 92 -7.69 -23.97 -25.72
C GLU A 92 -8.52 -22.83 -25.11
N LEU A 93 -7.91 -21.66 -24.91
CA LEU A 93 -8.59 -20.50 -24.36
C LEU A 93 -9.70 -20.03 -25.31
N GLN A 94 -9.42 -19.92 -26.61
CA GLN A 94 -10.42 -19.54 -27.61
C GLN A 94 -11.61 -20.50 -27.63
N ARG A 95 -11.37 -21.82 -27.59
CA ARG A 95 -12.44 -22.83 -27.51
C ARG A 95 -13.27 -22.68 -26.23
N LYS A 96 -12.62 -22.54 -25.07
CA LYS A 96 -13.32 -22.33 -23.80
C LYS A 96 -14.20 -21.08 -23.83
N LEU A 97 -13.68 -19.96 -24.35
CA LEU A 97 -14.45 -18.73 -24.49
C LEU A 97 -15.65 -18.92 -25.42
N ALA A 98 -15.49 -19.62 -26.54
CA ALA A 98 -16.58 -19.94 -27.45
C ALA A 98 -17.63 -20.87 -26.81
N ASP A 99 -17.19 -21.90 -26.07
CA ASP A 99 -18.07 -22.88 -25.41
C ASP A 99 -18.96 -22.21 -24.36
N ILE A 100 -18.43 -21.24 -23.61
CA ILE A 100 -19.22 -20.44 -22.65
C ILE A 100 -19.97 -19.28 -23.33
N GLY A 101 -19.95 -19.20 -24.67
CA GLY A 101 -20.57 -18.19 -25.53
C GLY A 101 -20.12 -16.75 -25.27
N THR A 102 -18.87 -16.58 -24.84
CA THR A 102 -18.21 -15.27 -24.81
C THR A 102 -18.10 -14.72 -26.23
N ARG A 103 -18.28 -13.40 -26.37
CA ARG A 103 -18.00 -12.70 -27.62
C ARG A 103 -16.59 -12.13 -27.55
N VAL A 104 -15.70 -12.56 -28.44
CA VAL A 104 -14.44 -11.85 -28.65
C VAL A 104 -14.74 -10.60 -29.49
N PHE A 105 -14.45 -9.43 -28.95
CA PHE A 105 -14.76 -8.16 -29.57
C PHE A 105 -13.57 -7.67 -30.41
N PRO A 106 -13.75 -7.49 -31.73
CA PRO A 106 -12.68 -7.05 -32.59
C PRO A 106 -12.22 -5.65 -32.20
N MET A 107 -10.93 -5.38 -32.36
CA MET A 107 -10.39 -4.05 -32.07
C MET A 107 -11.18 -2.98 -32.86
N PRO A 108 -11.74 -1.96 -32.19
CA PRO A 108 -12.42 -0.89 -32.89
C PRO A 108 -11.42 -0.15 -33.81
N PRO A 109 -11.89 0.52 -34.87
CA PRO A 109 -11.02 1.34 -35.71
C PRO A 109 -10.48 2.52 -34.88
N VAL A 110 -9.22 2.43 -34.46
CA VAL A 110 -8.54 3.46 -33.67
C VAL A 110 -7.51 4.17 -34.55
N ASP A 111 -7.58 5.50 -34.63
CA ASP A 111 -6.52 6.30 -35.24
C ASP A 111 -5.26 6.25 -34.37
N HIS A 112 -4.13 5.81 -34.93
CA HIS A 112 -2.87 5.78 -34.20
C HIS A 112 -2.43 7.17 -33.72
N LEU A 113 -2.85 8.25 -34.38
CA LEU A 113 -2.60 9.61 -33.89
C LEU A 113 -3.37 9.92 -32.60
N GLU A 114 -4.54 9.30 -32.38
CA GLU A 114 -5.28 9.43 -31.12
C GLU A 114 -4.52 8.74 -29.98
N VAL A 115 -4.01 7.53 -30.20
CA VAL A 115 -3.20 6.83 -29.19
C VAL A 115 -1.91 7.61 -28.90
N ALA A 116 -1.24 8.12 -29.93
CA ALA A 116 -0.05 8.95 -29.78
C ALA A 116 -0.34 10.26 -29.03
N ARG A 117 -1.50 10.89 -29.30
CA ARG A 117 -1.94 12.11 -28.60
C ARG A 117 -2.17 11.81 -27.11
N ARG A 118 -2.84 10.71 -26.78
CA ARG A 118 -3.04 10.27 -25.39
C ARG A 118 -1.72 10.03 -24.67
N ALA A 119 -0.81 9.29 -25.31
CA ALA A 119 0.52 9.04 -24.77
C ALA A 119 1.29 10.34 -24.53
N SER A 120 1.31 11.25 -25.52
CA SER A 120 2.01 12.53 -25.44
C SER A 120 1.43 13.45 -24.36
N ASN A 121 0.11 13.46 -24.20
CA ASN A 121 -0.59 14.31 -23.24
C ASN A 121 -0.74 13.66 -21.86
N ARG A 122 -0.21 12.45 -21.65
CA ARG A 122 -0.45 11.65 -20.44
C ARG A 122 -1.93 11.56 -20.10
N THR A 123 -2.74 11.37 -21.14
CA THR A 123 -4.17 11.16 -20.98
C THR A 123 -4.39 9.71 -20.54
N PRO A 124 -5.14 9.48 -19.45
CA PRO A 124 -5.50 8.14 -19.01
C PRO A 124 -5.99 7.26 -20.17
N PRO A 125 -5.62 5.97 -20.21
CA PRO A 125 -4.87 5.21 -19.20
C PRO A 125 -3.33 5.30 -19.34
N TYR A 126 -2.77 6.44 -19.75
CA TYR A 126 -1.33 6.72 -19.64
C TYR A 126 -1.00 7.49 -18.35
N GLN A 127 -0.59 6.80 -17.28
CA GLN A 127 -0.11 7.46 -16.05
C GLN A 127 1.30 7.02 -15.61
N GLY A 128 2.12 8.00 -15.21
CA GLY A 128 3.44 7.78 -14.59
C GLY A 128 4.63 7.66 -15.56
N GLU A 129 5.73 7.09 -15.06
CA GLU A 129 7.02 6.97 -15.75
C GLU A 129 7.15 5.73 -16.65
N SER A 130 6.23 4.76 -16.57
CA SER A 130 6.28 3.52 -17.34
C SER A 130 5.72 3.68 -18.76
N LYS A 131 6.43 3.12 -19.73
CA LYS A 131 6.34 3.43 -21.17
C LYS A 131 5.18 2.82 -21.97
N ASP A 132 4.22 2.09 -21.40
CA ASP A 132 3.27 1.33 -22.24
C ASP A 132 1.82 1.29 -21.75
N GLY A 133 1.11 2.42 -21.83
CA GLY A 133 -0.36 2.48 -21.75
C GLY A 133 -1.07 2.24 -23.09
N TYR A 134 -0.35 1.73 -24.11
CA TYR A 134 -0.91 1.51 -25.45
C TYR A 134 -2.03 0.48 -25.42
N ARG A 135 -1.76 -0.68 -24.79
CA ARG A 135 -2.74 -1.77 -24.68
C ARG A 135 -3.93 -1.34 -23.84
N ASP A 136 -3.68 -0.72 -22.70
CA ASP A 136 -4.74 -0.17 -21.84
C ASP A 136 -5.62 0.85 -22.58
N THR A 137 -5.03 1.68 -23.45
CA THR A 137 -5.80 2.61 -24.29
C THR A 137 -6.70 1.87 -25.27
N LEU A 138 -6.19 0.81 -25.92
CA LEU A 138 -7.02 -0.01 -26.81
C LEU A 138 -8.14 -0.73 -26.05
N ILE A 139 -7.88 -1.17 -24.82
CA ILE A 139 -8.88 -1.76 -23.93
C ILE A 139 -9.95 -0.73 -23.62
N TRP A 140 -9.57 0.48 -23.18
CA TRP A 140 -10.50 1.56 -22.90
C TRP A 140 -11.38 1.92 -24.10
N LEU A 141 -10.77 2.10 -25.27
CA LEU A 141 -11.51 2.42 -26.49
C LEU A 141 -12.45 1.27 -26.89
N THR A 142 -12.09 0.02 -26.58
CA THR A 142 -12.98 -1.13 -26.76
C THR A 142 -14.15 -1.09 -25.78
N VAL A 143 -13.92 -0.77 -24.49
CA VAL A 143 -15.00 -0.56 -23.50
C VAL A 143 -15.99 0.49 -24.00
N MET A 144 -15.50 1.61 -24.53
CA MET A 144 -16.34 2.66 -25.11
C MET A 144 -17.13 2.17 -26.34
N ALA A 145 -16.50 1.42 -27.25
CA ALA A 145 -17.18 0.88 -28.42
C ALA A 145 -18.24 -0.16 -28.06
N VAL A 146 -17.96 -1.03 -27.08
CA VAL A 146 -18.94 -1.98 -26.53
C VAL A 146 -20.08 -1.22 -25.87
N ALA A 147 -19.80 -0.18 -25.08
CA ALA A 147 -20.84 0.65 -24.51
C ALA A 147 -21.74 1.25 -25.60
N ASP A 148 -21.18 1.76 -26.70
CA ASP A 148 -21.94 2.32 -27.82
C ASP A 148 -22.83 1.27 -28.52
N GLU A 149 -22.34 0.03 -28.66
CA GLU A 149 -23.12 -1.08 -29.25
C GLU A 149 -24.26 -1.56 -28.33
N TYR A 150 -23.99 -1.70 -27.04
CA TYR A 150 -24.95 -2.08 -26.01
C TYR A 150 -25.52 -0.83 -25.32
N SER A 151 -26.35 -0.10 -26.06
CA SER A 151 -26.83 1.23 -25.69
C SER A 151 -27.78 1.27 -24.48
N SER A 152 -28.36 0.14 -24.08
CA SER A 152 -29.36 0.07 -22.99
C SER A 152 -28.91 -0.75 -21.78
N GLU A 153 -27.77 -1.42 -21.89
CA GLU A 153 -27.25 -2.37 -20.93
C GLU A 153 -26.21 -1.73 -20.01
N HIS A 154 -26.09 -2.31 -18.81
CA HIS A 154 -25.01 -1.99 -17.90
C HIS A 154 -23.74 -2.77 -18.27
N ILE A 155 -22.64 -2.03 -18.42
CA ILE A 155 -21.32 -2.53 -18.78
C ILE A 155 -20.46 -2.54 -17.52
N TRP A 156 -19.79 -3.66 -17.25
CA TRP A 156 -18.90 -3.84 -16.11
C TRP A 156 -17.50 -4.13 -16.62
N PHE A 157 -16.62 -3.13 -16.52
CA PHE A 157 -15.20 -3.32 -16.77
C PHE A 157 -14.53 -3.86 -15.50
N VAL A 158 -13.81 -4.97 -15.62
CA VAL A 158 -13.13 -5.64 -14.50
C VAL A 158 -11.63 -5.55 -14.72
N SER A 159 -10.92 -4.82 -13.86
CA SER A 159 -9.46 -4.70 -13.91
C SER A 159 -8.89 -4.37 -12.53
N ASP A 160 -7.79 -5.01 -12.17
CA ASP A 160 -7.06 -4.66 -10.94
C ASP A 160 -6.10 -3.47 -11.17
N ASN A 161 -6.03 -2.92 -12.40
CA ASN A 161 -5.22 -1.76 -12.72
C ASN A 161 -5.93 -0.45 -12.33
N THR A 162 -5.99 -0.19 -11.02
CA THR A 162 -6.53 1.06 -10.48
C THR A 162 -5.61 2.25 -10.73
N LYS A 163 -4.33 2.03 -11.05
CA LYS A 163 -3.38 3.11 -11.33
C LYS A 163 -3.75 3.85 -12.62
N ASP A 164 -4.08 3.10 -13.67
CA ASP A 164 -4.36 3.70 -14.98
C ASP A 164 -5.86 3.93 -15.22
N PHE A 165 -6.72 3.07 -14.67
CA PHE A 165 -8.18 3.16 -14.84
C PHE A 165 -8.94 3.70 -13.63
N GLY A 166 -8.37 3.57 -12.43
CA GLY A 166 -9.05 3.88 -11.17
C GLY A 166 -8.96 5.35 -10.75
N PRO A 167 -9.61 5.69 -9.63
CA PRO A 167 -9.64 7.06 -9.14
C PRO A 167 -8.27 7.46 -8.58
N LYS A 168 -8.08 8.76 -8.38
CA LYS A 168 -6.87 9.27 -7.70
C LYS A 168 -7.08 9.22 -6.20
N GLY A 169 -6.02 8.91 -5.45
CA GLY A 169 -6.08 8.89 -4.00
C GLY A 169 -7.14 7.91 -3.47
N ASN A 170 -7.89 8.36 -2.47
CA ASN A 170 -8.94 7.56 -1.82
C ASN A 170 -10.36 7.84 -2.35
N ASP A 171 -10.47 8.40 -3.56
CA ASP A 171 -11.75 8.77 -4.16
C ASP A 171 -12.49 7.56 -4.77
N TRP A 172 -12.67 6.49 -4.00
CA TRP A 172 -13.16 5.20 -4.51
C TRP A 172 -14.60 5.23 -4.98
N THR A 173 -15.50 5.80 -4.18
CA THR A 173 -16.94 5.96 -4.51
C THR A 173 -17.40 7.42 -4.46
N GLY A 174 -16.50 8.32 -4.05
CA GLY A 174 -16.68 9.76 -3.96
C GLY A 174 -15.47 10.39 -3.27
N PRO A 175 -15.45 11.72 -3.05
CA PRO A 175 -14.31 12.42 -2.47
C PRO A 175 -13.91 11.85 -1.09
N ASN A 176 -12.72 11.26 -1.02
CA ASN A 176 -12.13 10.60 0.15
C ASN A 176 -13.07 9.62 0.88
N ILE A 177 -13.91 8.91 0.12
CA ILE A 177 -14.83 7.91 0.66
C ILE A 177 -14.81 6.63 -0.17
N GLY A 178 -15.19 5.54 0.50
CA GLY A 178 -15.20 4.20 -0.07
C GLY A 178 -13.85 3.48 0.03
N ALA A 179 -13.80 2.33 -0.63
CA ALA A 179 -12.65 1.45 -0.66
C ALA A 179 -12.50 0.80 -2.05
N ARG A 180 -11.29 0.30 -2.33
CA ARG A 180 -10.97 -0.50 -3.53
C ARG A 180 -11.90 -1.69 -3.74
N THR A 181 -12.47 -2.19 -2.64
CA THR A 181 -13.37 -3.35 -2.58
C THR A 181 -14.84 -3.00 -2.77
N ASP A 182 -15.19 -1.72 -2.93
CA ASP A 182 -16.56 -1.34 -3.26
C ASP A 182 -16.93 -1.77 -4.68
N CYS A 183 -18.24 -1.87 -4.94
CA CYS A 183 -18.77 -2.27 -6.24
C CYS A 183 -20.05 -1.46 -6.54
N PRO A 184 -20.05 -0.58 -7.55
CA PRO A 184 -18.93 -0.16 -8.39
C PRO A 184 -17.99 0.84 -7.69
N ILE A 185 -16.77 0.98 -8.21
CA ILE A 185 -15.87 2.11 -7.92
C ILE A 185 -15.85 3.12 -9.06
N LEU A 186 -15.30 4.31 -8.79
CA LEU A 186 -15.12 5.37 -9.77
C LEU A 186 -13.94 5.06 -10.71
N PHE A 187 -14.08 5.45 -11.98
CA PHE A 187 -12.93 5.54 -12.87
C PHE A 187 -12.07 6.75 -12.56
N HIS A 188 -10.90 6.80 -13.17
CA HIS A 188 -10.07 7.98 -13.23
C HIS A 188 -10.88 9.20 -13.73
N PRO A 189 -10.71 10.42 -13.15
CA PRO A 189 -11.48 11.60 -13.53
C PRO A 189 -11.53 11.91 -15.03
N GLY A 190 -10.41 11.73 -15.74
CA GLY A 190 -10.34 11.90 -17.19
C GLY A 190 -11.20 10.89 -17.98
N LEU A 191 -11.22 9.63 -17.54
CA LEU A 191 -12.06 8.60 -18.16
C LEU A 191 -13.54 8.83 -17.84
N ASN A 192 -13.86 9.24 -16.60
CA ASN A 192 -15.20 9.66 -16.21
C ASN A 192 -15.71 10.84 -17.06
N GLN A 193 -14.85 11.81 -17.39
CA GLN A 193 -15.19 12.91 -18.29
C GLN A 193 -15.53 12.41 -19.70
N GLU A 194 -14.78 11.45 -20.22
CA GLU A 194 -15.08 10.80 -21.51
C GLU A 194 -16.43 10.09 -21.47
N LEU A 195 -16.69 9.28 -20.43
CA LEU A 195 -17.97 8.60 -20.23
C LEU A 195 -19.14 9.60 -20.15
N ALA A 196 -18.96 10.70 -19.44
CA ALA A 196 -19.96 11.75 -19.31
C ALA A 196 -20.23 12.45 -20.65
N SER A 197 -19.18 12.76 -21.42
CA SER A 197 -19.30 13.39 -22.73
C SER A 197 -20.08 12.54 -23.74
N ARG A 198 -20.03 11.21 -23.61
CA ARG A 198 -20.80 10.27 -24.43
C ARG A 198 -22.18 9.92 -23.84
N GLY A 199 -22.51 10.40 -22.65
CA GLY A 199 -23.78 10.10 -21.98
C GLY A 199 -23.87 8.68 -21.42
N VAL A 200 -22.74 8.02 -21.16
CA VAL A 200 -22.67 6.60 -20.78
C VAL A 200 -22.20 6.37 -19.33
N ALA A 201 -21.88 7.45 -18.60
CA ALA A 201 -21.30 7.40 -17.25
C ALA A 201 -22.15 6.66 -16.20
N LYS A 202 -23.48 6.59 -16.37
CA LYS A 202 -24.37 5.89 -15.41
C LYS A 202 -24.47 4.38 -15.63
N ARG A 203 -23.92 3.88 -16.72
CA ARG A 203 -24.09 2.50 -17.18
C ARG A 203 -22.78 1.75 -17.35
N VAL A 204 -21.66 2.46 -17.50
CA VAL A 204 -20.33 1.84 -17.50
C VAL A 204 -19.78 1.92 -16.08
N ASN A 205 -19.55 0.75 -15.49
CA ASN A 205 -19.12 0.56 -14.12
C ASN A 205 -17.71 -0.04 -14.08
N PHE A 206 -16.95 0.27 -13.03
CA PHE A 206 -15.62 -0.27 -12.79
C PHE A 206 -15.60 -1.12 -11.52
N VAL A 207 -14.88 -2.23 -11.55
CA VAL A 207 -14.66 -3.11 -10.40
C VAL A 207 -13.28 -3.77 -10.49
N THR A 208 -12.63 -3.95 -9.34
CA THR A 208 -11.23 -4.40 -9.28
C THR A 208 -11.06 -5.91 -9.34
N ASN A 209 -12.09 -6.64 -8.95
CA ASN A 209 -12.03 -8.09 -8.76
C ASN A 209 -13.28 -8.76 -9.32
N LEU A 210 -13.09 -9.86 -10.05
CA LEU A 210 -14.18 -10.65 -10.60
C LEU A 210 -15.08 -11.26 -9.52
N GLN A 211 -14.53 -11.65 -8.37
CA GLN A 211 -15.30 -12.18 -7.24
C GLN A 211 -16.19 -11.11 -6.60
N LEU A 212 -15.75 -9.84 -6.56
CA LEU A 212 -16.57 -8.72 -6.10
C LEU A 212 -17.76 -8.52 -7.05
N LEU A 213 -17.49 -8.53 -8.35
CA LEU A 213 -18.54 -8.41 -9.36
C LEU A 213 -19.54 -9.57 -9.27
N GLU A 214 -19.04 -10.81 -9.18
CA GLU A 214 -19.89 -12.00 -9.05
C GLU A 214 -20.78 -11.91 -7.80
N GLN A 215 -20.23 -11.52 -6.66
CA GLN A 215 -21.00 -11.38 -5.42
C GLN A 215 -22.05 -10.28 -5.53
N HIS A 216 -21.72 -9.14 -6.13
CA HIS A 216 -22.66 -8.06 -6.38
C HIS A 216 -23.81 -8.51 -7.29
N ILE A 217 -23.51 -9.19 -8.40
CA ILE A 217 -24.53 -9.71 -9.33
C ILE A 217 -25.41 -10.76 -8.61
N ALA A 218 -24.81 -11.65 -7.83
CA ALA A 218 -25.57 -12.62 -7.05
C ALA A 218 -26.53 -11.95 -6.06
N ALA A 219 -26.14 -10.84 -5.44
CA ALA A 219 -27.01 -10.07 -4.55
C ALA A 219 -28.20 -9.42 -5.29
N LEU A 220 -28.03 -9.06 -6.57
CA LEU A 220 -29.13 -8.55 -7.40
C LEU A 220 -30.17 -9.64 -7.72
N HIS A 221 -29.74 -10.90 -7.86
CA HIS A 221 -30.61 -12.02 -8.24
C HIS A 221 -31.12 -12.85 -7.06
N GLY A 222 -30.42 -12.87 -5.95
CA GLY A 222 -30.81 -13.54 -4.70
C GLY A 222 -30.79 -12.60 -3.51
N PRO A 223 -31.48 -11.44 -3.54
CA PRO A 223 -31.33 -10.41 -2.54
C PRO A 223 -31.75 -10.89 -1.14
N ILE A 224 -30.97 -10.51 -0.13
CA ILE A 224 -31.32 -10.64 1.27
C ILE A 224 -31.72 -9.25 1.79
N SER A 225 -32.96 -9.10 2.26
CA SER A 225 -33.43 -7.83 2.82
C SER A 225 -32.61 -7.43 4.06
N PRO A 226 -32.46 -6.13 4.36
CA PRO A 226 -31.74 -5.67 5.56
C PRO A 226 -32.23 -6.30 6.87
N GLU A 227 -33.54 -6.50 7.03
CA GLU A 227 -34.12 -7.13 8.22
C GLU A 227 -33.69 -8.59 8.38
N GLU A 228 -33.76 -9.36 7.30
CA GLU A 228 -33.30 -10.74 7.28
C GLU A 228 -31.78 -10.84 7.43
N LEU A 229 -31.00 -9.93 6.83
CA LEU A 229 -29.55 -9.89 7.02
C LEU A 229 -29.21 -9.63 8.49
N ALA A 230 -29.89 -8.68 9.14
CA ALA A 230 -29.70 -8.40 10.57
C ALA A 230 -30.06 -9.62 11.44
N ARG A 231 -31.11 -10.37 11.08
CA ARG A 231 -31.46 -11.62 11.75
C ARG A 231 -30.34 -12.66 11.59
N LEU A 232 -29.89 -12.90 10.35
CA LEU A 232 -28.84 -13.87 10.03
C LEU A 232 -27.52 -13.53 10.74
N THR A 233 -27.12 -12.27 10.76
CA THR A 233 -25.87 -11.84 11.40
C THR A 233 -25.95 -11.84 12.92
N SER A 234 -27.13 -11.64 13.51
CA SER A 234 -27.33 -11.75 14.97
C SER A 234 -27.16 -13.17 15.51
N GLU A 235 -27.30 -14.17 14.66
CA GLU A 235 -27.16 -15.59 15.01
C GLU A 235 -25.71 -16.09 14.85
N LEU A 236 -24.80 -15.29 14.26
CA LEU A 236 -23.42 -15.69 13.97
C LEU A 236 -22.56 -15.75 15.23
N ASP A 237 -21.71 -16.77 15.30
CA ASP A 237 -20.62 -16.84 16.27
C ASP A 237 -19.41 -16.00 15.81
N PHE A 238 -19.43 -14.71 16.17
CA PHE A 238 -18.34 -13.78 15.86
C PHE A 238 -17.01 -14.16 16.53
N ALA A 239 -17.03 -14.89 17.66
CA ALA A 239 -15.79 -15.34 18.29
C ALA A 239 -15.09 -16.39 17.41
N SER A 240 -15.86 -17.35 16.88
CA SER A 240 -15.34 -18.33 15.91
C SER A 240 -14.87 -17.66 14.61
N LEU A 241 -15.64 -16.70 14.08
CA LEU A 241 -15.26 -15.95 12.87
C LEU A 241 -13.97 -15.17 13.05
N ASN A 242 -13.83 -14.43 14.16
CA ASN A 242 -12.62 -13.70 14.50
C ASN A 242 -11.43 -14.64 14.63
N GLY A 243 -11.61 -15.79 15.32
CA GLY A 243 -10.58 -16.81 15.43
C GLY A 243 -10.10 -17.35 14.08
N ILE A 244 -10.99 -17.53 13.10
CA ILE A 244 -10.61 -17.95 11.74
C ILE A 244 -9.77 -16.86 11.05
N LEU A 245 -10.12 -15.58 11.16
CA LEU A 245 -9.33 -14.48 10.59
C LEU A 245 -7.95 -14.36 11.25
N GLU A 246 -7.86 -14.58 12.56
CA GLU A 246 -6.60 -14.52 13.32
C GLU A 246 -5.65 -15.69 13.02
N MET A 247 -6.17 -16.77 12.43
CA MET A 247 -5.37 -17.89 11.92
C MET A 247 -4.71 -17.60 10.56
N MET A 248 -4.83 -16.38 10.03
CA MET A 248 -4.17 -15.99 8.79
C MET A 248 -2.67 -16.29 8.81
N PRO A 249 -2.10 -16.80 7.71
CA PRO A 249 -0.69 -17.16 7.67
C PRO A 249 0.23 -15.98 7.94
N LYS A 250 1.19 -16.16 8.84
CA LYS A 250 2.31 -15.22 8.95
C LYS A 250 3.03 -15.13 7.62
N GLY A 251 3.37 -13.90 7.21
CA GLY A 251 3.98 -13.63 5.92
C GLY A 251 2.99 -13.29 4.80
N SER A 252 1.68 -13.25 5.06
CA SER A 252 0.72 -12.73 4.06
C SER A 252 1.08 -11.29 3.66
N LYS A 253 1.16 -11.03 2.36
CA LYS A 253 1.54 -9.71 1.84
C LYS A 253 0.44 -8.68 2.14
N VAL A 254 0.87 -7.49 2.57
CA VAL A 254 0.02 -6.30 2.72
C VAL A 254 0.52 -5.24 1.74
N VAL A 255 -0.40 -4.60 1.03
CA VAL A 255 -0.06 -3.55 0.05
C VAL A 255 0.19 -2.25 0.81
N PRO A 256 1.41 -1.68 0.80
CA PRO A 256 1.73 -0.50 1.61
C PRO A 256 0.83 0.70 1.35
N SER A 257 0.47 0.94 0.08
CA SER A 257 -0.42 2.05 -0.29
C SER A 257 -1.86 1.88 0.20
N GLU A 258 -2.39 0.66 0.17
CA GLU A 258 -3.75 0.39 0.64
C GLU A 258 -3.85 0.47 2.16
N ALA A 259 -2.82 0.00 2.87
CA ALA A 259 -2.69 0.12 4.32
C ALA A 259 -2.24 1.52 4.79
N ALA A 260 -2.11 2.49 3.87
CA ALA A 260 -1.62 3.84 4.13
C ALA A 260 -0.33 3.85 4.96
N LEU A 261 0.62 2.97 4.64
CA LEU A 261 1.92 2.93 5.30
C LEU A 261 2.80 4.08 4.80
N ASN A 262 3.91 4.36 5.49
CA ASN A 262 4.88 5.34 5.00
C ASN A 262 5.31 4.99 3.55
N PRO A 263 5.28 5.93 2.59
CA PRO A 263 5.65 5.68 1.20
C PRO A 263 7.08 5.17 0.96
N SER A 264 7.99 5.32 1.93
CA SER A 264 9.32 4.70 1.88
C SER A 264 9.28 3.17 2.00
N ILE A 265 8.18 2.62 2.54
CA ILE A 265 7.94 1.19 2.69
C ILE A 265 7.51 0.61 1.34
N THR A 266 8.34 -0.26 0.80
CA THR A 266 8.10 -0.92 -0.49
C THR A 266 7.46 -2.30 -0.32
N GLN A 267 7.62 -2.92 0.86
CA GLN A 267 7.04 -4.22 1.16
C GLN A 267 6.53 -4.27 2.60
N ALA A 268 5.40 -4.95 2.81
CA ALA A 268 4.84 -5.21 4.13
C ALA A 268 4.24 -6.62 4.18
N PHE A 269 4.42 -7.30 5.30
CA PHE A 269 3.97 -8.67 5.52
C PHE A 269 3.34 -8.81 6.90
N LEU A 270 2.25 -9.55 6.98
CA LEU A 270 1.52 -9.83 8.21
C LEU A 270 2.39 -10.62 9.19
N HIS A 271 2.56 -10.11 10.41
CA HIS A 271 3.18 -10.82 11.51
C HIS A 271 2.14 -11.38 12.49
N HIS A 272 1.18 -10.53 12.88
CA HIS A 272 0.11 -10.87 13.79
C HIS A 272 -1.14 -10.03 13.49
N LEU A 273 -2.31 -10.58 13.81
CA LEU A 273 -3.61 -9.95 13.61
C LEU A 273 -4.49 -10.22 14.82
N THR A 274 -5.23 -9.21 15.26
CA THR A 274 -6.28 -9.34 16.27
C THR A 274 -7.51 -8.59 15.78
N VAL A 275 -8.63 -9.28 15.61
CA VAL A 275 -9.87 -8.65 15.14
C VAL A 275 -10.51 -7.88 16.29
N ASN A 276 -11.02 -6.68 16.01
CA ASN A 276 -11.69 -5.87 17.01
C ASN A 276 -13.02 -6.54 17.44
N GLU A 277 -13.47 -6.26 18.67
CA GLU A 277 -14.72 -6.82 19.20
C GLU A 277 -15.99 -6.26 18.55
N ALA A 278 -15.85 -5.28 17.64
CA ALA A 278 -16.97 -4.70 16.92
C ALA A 278 -17.59 -5.71 15.93
N PRO A 279 -18.93 -5.72 15.78
CA PRO A 279 -19.59 -6.59 14.81
C PRO A 279 -19.16 -6.22 13.39
N TRP A 280 -18.99 -7.24 12.55
CA TRP A 280 -18.63 -7.04 11.15
C TRP A 280 -19.76 -6.36 10.39
N ASN A 281 -19.39 -5.60 9.36
CA ASN A 281 -20.36 -5.05 8.41
C ASN A 281 -20.44 -5.98 7.19
N PHE A 282 -21.66 -6.35 6.79
CA PHE A 282 -21.92 -7.21 5.64
C PHE A 282 -22.66 -6.46 4.54
N THR A 283 -22.22 -6.63 3.30
CA THR A 283 -22.79 -6.00 2.11
C THR A 283 -22.94 -7.03 0.98
N ASP A 284 -23.73 -6.68 -0.04
CA ASP A 284 -24.04 -7.57 -1.18
C ASP A 284 -24.47 -8.97 -0.74
N ALA A 285 -25.30 -9.08 0.29
CA ALA A 285 -25.73 -10.36 0.82
C ALA A 285 -26.68 -11.08 -0.18
N ALA A 286 -26.33 -12.31 -0.55
CA ALA A 286 -26.99 -13.08 -1.59
C ALA A 286 -27.37 -14.49 -1.09
N ARG A 287 -28.59 -14.94 -1.38
CA ARG A 287 -29.02 -16.33 -1.17
C ARG A 287 -28.37 -17.25 -2.21
N ARG A 288 -27.90 -18.42 -1.75
CA ARG A 288 -27.26 -19.45 -2.59
C ARG A 288 -27.97 -20.81 -2.56
N GLY A 289 -29.23 -20.84 -2.11
CA GLY A 289 -30.04 -22.07 -2.00
C GLY A 289 -29.74 -22.89 -0.73
N GLU A 290 -30.64 -23.81 -0.37
CA GLU A 290 -30.53 -24.69 0.82
C GLU A 290 -30.22 -23.95 2.15
N GLY A 291 -30.67 -22.70 2.28
CA GLY A 291 -30.39 -21.85 3.45
C GLY A 291 -29.03 -21.15 3.41
N ARG A 292 -28.13 -21.50 2.47
CA ARG A 292 -26.84 -20.85 2.29
C ARG A 292 -26.99 -19.40 1.85
N TRP A 293 -26.06 -18.58 2.30
CA TRP A 293 -25.90 -17.22 1.83
C TRP A 293 -24.43 -16.82 1.80
N THR A 294 -24.12 -15.91 0.89
CA THR A 294 -22.81 -15.30 0.79
C THR A 294 -22.93 -13.79 0.97
N ALA A 295 -21.85 -13.16 1.40
CA ALA A 295 -21.78 -11.71 1.48
C ALA A 295 -20.33 -11.24 1.38
N SER A 296 -20.17 -10.00 0.95
CA SER A 296 -18.96 -9.23 1.23
C SER A 296 -18.98 -8.82 2.70
N TYR A 297 -17.82 -8.80 3.36
CA TYR A 297 -17.72 -8.31 4.73
C TYR A 297 -16.57 -7.33 4.90
N THR A 298 -16.69 -6.49 5.92
CA THR A 298 -15.58 -5.71 6.46
C THR A 298 -15.49 -5.88 7.98
N ALA A 299 -14.28 -6.10 8.48
CA ALA A 299 -13.99 -6.20 9.90
C ALA A 299 -12.73 -5.38 10.22
N ASP A 300 -12.77 -4.58 11.27
CA ASP A 300 -11.60 -3.79 11.68
C ASP A 300 -10.72 -4.64 12.60
N ALA A 301 -9.41 -4.58 12.40
CA ALA A 301 -8.45 -5.39 13.13
C ALA A 301 -7.18 -4.60 13.41
N LYS A 302 -6.56 -4.88 14.56
CA LYS A 302 -5.20 -4.43 14.86
C LYS A 302 -4.21 -5.40 14.22
N VAL A 303 -3.35 -4.86 13.37
CA VAL A 303 -2.42 -5.65 12.56
C VAL A 303 -0.99 -5.24 12.86
N GLU A 304 -0.14 -6.23 13.18
CA GLU A 304 1.31 -6.07 13.28
C GLU A 304 1.95 -6.52 11.97
N LEU A 305 2.74 -5.65 11.37
CA LEU A 305 3.37 -5.83 10.07
C LEU A 305 4.89 -5.82 10.22
N THR A 306 5.55 -6.75 9.54
CA THR A 306 6.97 -6.63 9.20
C THR A 306 7.11 -5.87 7.89
N THR A 307 7.82 -4.74 7.90
CA THR A 307 7.94 -3.82 6.76
C THR A 307 9.37 -3.73 6.27
N PHE A 308 9.56 -3.42 4.99
CA PHE A 308 10.88 -3.18 4.39
C PHE A 308 10.86 -1.91 3.54
N THR A 309 11.88 -1.06 3.71
CA THR A 309 12.09 0.11 2.85
C THR A 309 12.72 -0.29 1.51
N GLY A 310 12.83 0.66 0.57
CA GLY A 310 13.53 0.43 -0.70
C GLY A 310 14.99 -0.02 -0.55
N GLU A 311 15.64 0.33 0.56
CA GLU A 311 17.01 -0.09 0.89
C GLU A 311 17.07 -1.46 1.59
N GLY A 312 15.92 -2.08 1.86
CA GLY A 312 15.81 -3.37 2.52
C GLY A 312 15.87 -3.30 4.06
N THR A 313 15.77 -2.11 4.65
CA THR A 313 15.79 -1.94 6.11
C THR A 313 14.50 -2.50 6.72
N PRO A 314 14.58 -3.50 7.63
CA PRO A 314 13.40 -4.07 8.25
C PRO A 314 12.85 -3.16 9.35
N GLY A 315 11.53 -3.16 9.49
CA GLY A 315 10.81 -2.47 10.55
C GLY A 315 9.59 -3.27 11.02
N VAL A 316 9.02 -2.85 12.15
CA VAL A 316 7.74 -3.37 12.64
C VAL A 316 6.79 -2.20 12.80
N VAL A 317 5.61 -2.33 12.22
CA VAL A 317 4.54 -1.33 12.30
C VAL A 317 3.29 -2.01 12.84
N THR A 318 2.67 -1.43 13.87
CA THR A 318 1.33 -1.84 14.32
C THR A 318 0.33 -0.80 13.88
N LYS A 319 -0.73 -1.23 13.21
CA LYS A 319 -1.74 -0.33 12.63
C LYS A 319 -3.12 -0.96 12.67
N ASP A 320 -4.15 -0.15 12.91
CA ASP A 320 -5.53 -0.57 12.75
C ASP A 320 -5.90 -0.55 11.27
N LEU A 321 -6.31 -1.70 10.74
CA LEU A 321 -6.65 -1.91 9.34
C LEU A 321 -8.06 -2.49 9.21
N ARG A 322 -8.74 -2.14 8.12
CA ARG A 322 -9.97 -2.76 7.67
C ARG A 322 -9.67 -3.99 6.84
N LEU A 323 -10.04 -5.15 7.36
CA LEU A 323 -10.13 -6.39 6.61
C LEU A 323 -11.37 -6.34 5.72
N SER A 324 -11.21 -6.69 4.46
CA SER A 324 -12.32 -6.88 3.53
C SER A 324 -12.20 -8.23 2.86
N GLY A 325 -13.34 -8.86 2.58
CA GLY A 325 -13.36 -10.11 1.84
C GLY A 325 -14.74 -10.73 1.70
N PHE A 326 -14.78 -12.05 1.54
CA PHE A 326 -16.01 -12.80 1.27
C PHE A 326 -16.24 -13.89 2.29
N VAL A 327 -17.52 -14.10 2.61
CA VAL A 327 -17.96 -15.21 3.45
C VAL A 327 -19.01 -16.05 2.72
N ASN A 328 -18.95 -17.37 2.92
CA ASN A 328 -20.00 -18.31 2.57
C ASN A 328 -20.47 -19.03 3.83
N ILE A 329 -21.75 -18.87 4.16
CA ILE A 329 -22.35 -19.33 5.41
C ILE A 329 -23.50 -20.27 5.04
N LYS A 330 -23.43 -21.50 5.52
CA LYS A 330 -24.49 -22.48 5.35
C LYS A 330 -25.51 -22.43 6.48
N GLN A 331 -25.01 -22.37 7.71
CA GLN A 331 -25.80 -22.16 8.93
C GLN A 331 -24.97 -21.28 9.88
N PRO A 332 -25.55 -20.67 10.92
CA PRO A 332 -24.85 -19.68 11.73
C PRO A 332 -23.52 -20.16 12.35
N ASN A 333 -23.39 -21.48 12.60
CA ASN A 333 -22.18 -22.11 13.14
C ASN A 333 -21.39 -22.94 12.09
N GLU A 334 -21.77 -22.86 10.81
CA GLU A 334 -21.17 -23.61 9.71
C GLU A 334 -20.74 -22.63 8.60
N VAL A 335 -19.54 -22.09 8.77
CA VAL A 335 -18.87 -21.23 7.79
C VAL A 335 -18.10 -22.12 6.82
N GLU A 336 -18.56 -22.19 5.57
CA GLU A 336 -17.94 -23.03 4.54
C GLU A 336 -16.68 -22.37 3.97
N LYS A 337 -16.67 -21.04 3.89
CA LYS A 337 -15.54 -20.27 3.36
C LYS A 337 -15.50 -18.88 4.01
N LEU A 338 -14.30 -18.45 4.37
CA LEU A 338 -14.00 -17.09 4.82
C LEU A 338 -12.65 -16.69 4.23
N GLU A 339 -12.65 -15.67 3.38
CA GLU A 339 -11.47 -15.22 2.63
C GLU A 339 -11.25 -13.74 2.90
N ILE A 340 -9.99 -13.34 3.13
CA ILE A 340 -9.59 -11.93 3.16
C ILE A 340 -9.02 -11.60 1.78
N THR A 341 -9.55 -10.57 1.14
CA THR A 341 -9.04 -10.06 -0.13
C THR A 341 -8.14 -8.85 0.05
N THR A 342 -8.42 -8.02 1.07
CA THR A 342 -7.74 -6.74 1.25
C THR A 342 -7.55 -6.42 2.73
N MET A 343 -6.40 -5.84 3.05
CA MET A 343 -6.06 -5.23 4.34
C MET A 343 -5.81 -3.75 4.08
N GLY A 344 -6.86 -2.94 4.18
CA GLY A 344 -6.83 -1.51 3.87
C GLY A 344 -6.77 -0.64 5.12
N SER A 345 -6.34 0.61 4.95
CA SER A 345 -6.44 1.64 5.99
C SER A 345 -7.91 1.90 6.37
N LEU A 346 -8.14 2.36 7.60
CA LEU A 346 -9.47 2.86 8.01
C LEU A 346 -9.82 4.16 7.27
N PRO A 347 -11.11 4.49 7.04
CA PRO A 347 -11.51 5.72 6.33
C PRO A 347 -10.99 7.02 6.96
N ASP A 348 -10.79 7.04 8.27
CA ASP A 348 -10.35 8.18 9.08
C ASP A 348 -8.84 8.16 9.36
N ASP A 349 -8.09 7.24 8.74
CA ASP A 349 -6.64 7.13 8.89
C ASP A 349 -5.94 8.38 8.34
N PRO A 350 -5.18 9.13 9.18
CA PRO A 350 -4.54 10.38 8.77
C PRO A 350 -3.44 10.17 7.72
N ASP A 351 -2.85 8.98 7.65
CA ASP A 351 -1.75 8.68 6.73
C ASP A 351 -2.24 8.43 5.30
N ARG A 352 -3.56 8.32 5.08
CA ARG A 352 -4.16 8.22 3.75
C ARG A 352 -3.69 9.34 2.81
N VAL A 353 -3.48 10.55 3.35
CA VAL A 353 -3.00 11.72 2.60
C VAL A 353 -1.59 11.54 2.04
N LEU A 354 -0.76 10.68 2.65
CA LEU A 354 0.62 10.43 2.19
C LEU A 354 0.67 9.82 0.79
N TRP A 355 -0.42 9.15 0.38
CA TRP A 355 -0.57 8.51 -0.93
C TRP A 355 -1.42 9.33 -1.91
N GLU A 356 -1.97 10.46 -1.46
CA GLU A 356 -2.69 11.41 -2.31
C GLU A 356 -1.74 12.47 -2.89
N MET A 357 -0.63 12.73 -2.21
CA MET A 357 0.40 13.63 -2.68
C MET A 357 1.15 13.00 -3.86
N ASP A 358 1.23 13.74 -4.97
CA ASP A 358 2.08 13.37 -6.08
C ASP A 358 3.53 13.28 -5.62
N HIS A 359 4.04 12.05 -5.50
CA HIS A 359 5.41 11.81 -5.09
C HIS A 359 6.42 12.48 -6.02
N ASP A 360 6.08 12.78 -7.29
CA ASP A 360 6.98 13.54 -8.18
C ASP A 360 7.09 15.02 -7.80
N SER A 361 6.03 15.60 -7.24
CA SER A 361 6.07 16.95 -6.66
C SER A 361 6.98 17.01 -5.41
N LEU A 362 7.23 15.86 -4.78
CA LEU A 362 8.13 15.69 -3.64
C LEU A 362 9.47 15.05 -4.01
N ARG A 363 9.65 14.43 -5.18
CA ARG A 363 10.97 13.94 -5.63
C ARG A 363 11.95 15.09 -5.92
N GLY A 364 11.42 16.28 -6.24
CA GLY A 364 12.19 17.54 -6.25
C GLY A 364 12.39 18.14 -4.86
N VAL A 365 11.68 17.63 -3.85
CA VAL A 365 11.85 17.92 -2.44
C VAL A 365 12.41 16.67 -1.78
N ALA A 366 13.59 16.23 -2.25
CA ALA A 366 14.52 15.55 -1.35
C ALA A 366 14.49 16.33 -0.03
N GLY A 367 14.26 15.64 1.10
CA GLY A 367 13.92 16.25 2.39
C GLY A 367 14.63 17.58 2.59
N PHE A 368 13.89 18.62 2.98
CA PHE A 368 14.38 20.01 2.97
C PHE A 368 15.76 20.09 3.64
N SER A 369 16.81 20.00 2.84
CA SER A 369 18.20 20.05 3.28
C SER A 369 18.69 21.42 2.88
N GLY A 370 18.81 22.27 3.88
CA GLY A 370 19.17 23.66 3.72
C GLY A 370 20.11 24.07 4.81
N THR A 371 21.18 24.78 4.43
CA THR A 371 21.95 25.58 5.38
C THR A 371 21.28 26.94 5.48
N PHE A 372 20.74 27.25 6.65
CA PHE A 372 20.17 28.57 6.92
C PHE A 372 21.25 29.48 7.48
N ASN A 373 21.68 30.44 6.66
CA ASN A 373 22.64 31.47 7.05
C ASN A 373 21.90 32.77 7.36
N LEU A 374 22.05 33.26 8.58
CA LEU A 374 21.56 34.59 8.96
C LEU A 374 22.59 35.67 8.54
N PRO A 375 22.15 36.89 8.15
CA PRO A 375 23.07 37.97 7.80
C PRO A 375 23.86 38.45 9.04
N PRO A 376 25.15 38.83 8.89
CA PRO A 376 25.97 39.31 10.02
C PRO A 376 25.45 40.62 10.60
N GLY A 377 25.23 40.67 11.92
CA GLY A 377 24.72 41.84 12.65
C GLY A 377 24.05 41.49 13.99
N PHE A 378 23.55 42.51 14.72
CA PHE A 378 22.69 42.32 15.89
C PHE A 378 21.30 41.83 15.44
N LEU A 379 20.90 40.65 15.92
CA LEU A 379 19.61 40.04 15.59
C LEU A 379 18.79 39.86 16.87
N ASP A 380 17.57 40.40 16.84
CA ASP A 380 16.63 40.41 17.96
C ASP A 380 15.30 39.77 17.52
N ASN A 381 14.76 38.88 18.34
CA ASN A 381 13.45 38.23 18.18
C ASN A 381 13.26 37.48 16.84
N VAL A 382 14.24 36.66 16.45
CA VAL A 382 14.15 35.85 15.23
C VAL A 382 13.26 34.62 15.48
N HIS A 383 12.21 34.50 14.66
CA HIS A 383 11.31 33.35 14.65
C HIS A 383 11.54 32.48 13.41
N PHE A 384 11.76 31.18 13.62
CA PHE A 384 11.95 30.22 12.54
C PHE A 384 10.86 29.14 12.56
N GLN A 385 10.15 29.00 11.43
CA GLN A 385 9.14 27.96 11.19
C GLN A 385 9.35 27.39 9.78
N PRO A 386 9.84 26.15 9.63
CA PRO A 386 9.99 25.51 8.33
C PRO A 386 8.68 24.80 7.90
N PRO A 387 8.52 24.41 6.62
CA PRO A 387 7.27 23.80 6.10
C PRO A 387 6.91 22.48 6.80
N SER A 388 5.64 22.07 6.81
CA SER A 388 5.23 20.76 7.36
C SER A 388 5.66 19.59 6.46
N GLY A 389 6.23 18.50 7.01
CA GLY A 389 6.67 17.32 6.25
C GLY A 389 7.88 16.58 6.84
N PHE A 390 8.46 15.64 6.07
CA PHE A 390 9.72 14.94 6.39
C PHE A 390 10.93 15.85 6.16
N MET A 391 11.82 15.96 7.16
CA MET A 391 13.03 16.78 7.09
C MET A 391 14.28 15.96 7.39
N GLU A 392 15.30 16.10 6.55
CA GLU A 392 16.58 15.39 6.67
C GLU A 392 17.76 16.38 6.55
N GLY A 393 18.73 16.30 7.46
CA GLY A 393 20.03 16.97 7.31
C GLY A 393 20.04 18.50 7.45
N LEU A 394 19.11 19.08 8.21
CA LEU A 394 19.06 20.53 8.45
C LEU A 394 20.30 21.02 9.22
N LYS A 395 20.98 22.05 8.67
CA LYS A 395 22.09 22.73 9.34
C LYS A 395 21.76 24.21 9.58
N PHE A 396 21.88 24.64 10.83
CA PHE A 396 21.74 26.03 11.21
C PHE A 396 23.10 26.62 11.59
N GLU A 397 23.55 27.62 10.83
CA GLU A 397 24.81 28.35 11.04
C GLU A 397 24.51 29.85 11.26
N PRO A 398 24.42 30.30 12.52
CA PRO A 398 24.31 31.70 12.86
C PRO A 398 25.67 32.39 12.65
N PRO A 399 25.69 33.63 12.11
CA PRO A 399 26.92 34.41 11.93
C PRO A 399 27.52 34.82 13.28
N ALA A 400 28.80 35.19 13.29
CA ALA A 400 29.46 35.77 14.45
C ALA A 400 28.77 37.09 14.85
N GLY A 401 28.38 37.24 16.12
CA GLY A 401 27.65 38.42 16.60
C GLY A 401 26.91 38.21 17.93
N PHE A 402 26.04 39.18 18.26
CA PHE A 402 25.12 39.14 19.42
C PHE A 402 23.73 38.74 18.93
N MET A 403 23.13 37.71 19.56
CA MET A 403 21.76 37.26 19.27
C MET A 403 20.91 37.24 20.55
N GLU A 404 19.71 37.84 20.46
CA GLU A 404 18.70 37.85 21.53
C GLU A 404 17.38 37.25 21.04
N GLY A 405 16.78 36.35 21.82
CA GLY A 405 15.40 35.91 21.60
C GLY A 405 15.15 34.97 20.41
N LEU A 406 16.04 34.00 20.16
CA LEU A 406 15.84 33.00 19.09
C LEU A 406 14.79 31.94 19.52
N LYS A 407 13.70 31.82 18.75
CA LYS A 407 12.69 30.77 18.93
C LYS A 407 12.64 29.85 17.70
N PHE A 408 12.87 28.57 17.93
CA PHE A 408 12.77 27.52 16.92
C PHE A 408 11.59 26.59 17.22
N GLU A 409 10.63 26.54 16.29
CA GLU A 409 9.48 25.64 16.34
C GLU A 409 9.53 24.69 15.14
N PRO A 410 9.93 23.42 15.34
CA PRO A 410 9.88 22.42 14.29
C PRO A 410 8.43 22.01 13.99
N PRO A 411 8.14 21.56 12.75
CA PRO A 411 6.81 21.17 12.33
C PRO A 411 6.35 19.88 13.00
N ALA A 412 5.05 19.58 12.91
CA ALA A 412 4.53 18.24 13.17
C ALA A 412 5.03 17.29 12.05
N GLY A 413 5.76 16.23 12.40
CA GLY A 413 6.33 15.29 11.44
C GLY A 413 7.56 14.54 11.96
N PHE A 414 8.25 13.84 11.05
CA PHE A 414 9.50 13.12 11.30
C PHE A 414 10.71 13.99 10.94
N MET A 415 11.71 14.08 11.83
CA MET A 415 12.95 14.83 11.62
C MET A 415 14.18 13.97 11.87
N GLU A 416 15.10 13.91 10.90
CA GLU A 416 16.36 13.18 10.99
C GLU A 416 17.58 14.11 10.77
N GLY A 417 18.57 14.06 11.66
CA GLY A 417 19.87 14.68 11.44
C GLY A 417 19.93 16.22 11.57
N LEU A 418 19.28 16.81 12.59
CA LEU A 418 19.41 18.25 12.88
C LEU A 418 20.80 18.57 13.48
N LYS A 419 21.56 19.45 12.81
CA LYS A 419 22.82 20.02 13.34
C LYS A 419 22.67 21.51 13.64
N PHE A 420 22.88 21.88 14.90
CA PHE A 420 22.93 23.28 15.33
C PHE A 420 24.34 23.64 15.75
N GLU A 421 24.94 24.61 15.06
CA GLU A 421 26.21 25.22 15.45
C GLU A 421 25.88 26.58 16.10
N PRO A 422 26.14 26.80 17.39
CA PRO A 422 25.91 28.11 18.02
C PRO A 422 26.88 29.18 17.50
N PRO A 423 26.52 30.48 17.59
CA PRO A 423 27.35 31.55 17.06
C PRO A 423 28.69 31.64 17.81
N ALA A 424 29.73 32.07 17.10
CA ALA A 424 30.95 32.59 17.72
C ALA A 424 30.64 33.99 18.30
N GLY A 425 30.16 34.06 19.54
CA GLY A 425 29.72 35.32 20.15
C GLY A 425 28.91 35.18 21.45
N PHE A 426 28.03 36.14 21.70
CA PHE A 426 27.13 36.17 22.86
C PHE A 426 25.71 35.81 22.43
N MET A 427 25.06 34.88 23.15
CA MET A 427 23.69 34.43 22.88
C MET A 427 22.83 34.48 24.13
N GLU A 428 21.67 35.14 24.06
CA GLU A 428 20.69 35.23 25.16
C GLU A 428 19.30 34.74 24.73
N GLY A 429 18.71 33.84 25.50
CA GLY A 429 17.28 33.47 25.36
C GLY A 429 16.93 32.46 24.26
N LEU A 430 17.74 31.42 24.03
CA LEU A 430 17.40 30.33 23.10
C LEU A 430 16.27 29.46 23.65
N LYS A 431 15.16 29.36 22.89
CA LYS A 431 14.07 28.42 23.16
C LYS A 431 13.89 27.44 21.99
N PHE A 432 14.07 26.15 22.30
CA PHE A 432 13.81 25.05 21.37
C PHE A 432 12.63 24.23 21.88
N GLU A 433 11.61 24.06 21.04
CA GLU A 433 10.50 23.14 21.29
C GLU A 433 10.67 21.89 20.41
N PRO A 434 10.51 20.67 20.91
CA PRO A 434 10.63 19.46 20.11
C PRO A 434 9.43 19.31 19.15
N PRO A 435 9.59 18.59 18.01
CA PRO A 435 8.47 18.32 17.12
C PRO A 435 7.41 17.47 17.83
N ALA A 436 6.17 17.57 17.37
CA ALA A 436 5.07 16.71 17.84
C ALA A 436 5.17 15.25 17.37
N GLY A 437 6.20 14.91 16.57
CA GLY A 437 6.47 13.57 16.03
C GLY A 437 7.83 13.02 16.42
N PHE A 438 8.36 12.09 15.61
CA PHE A 438 9.61 11.36 15.89
C PHE A 438 10.85 12.18 15.47
N MET A 439 11.90 12.14 16.30
CA MET A 439 13.18 12.83 16.05
C MET A 439 14.38 11.89 16.26
N GLU A 440 15.28 11.80 15.29
CA GLU A 440 16.51 11.00 15.36
C GLU A 440 17.73 11.82 14.92
N GLY A 441 18.89 11.64 15.58
CA GLY A 441 20.16 12.25 15.15
C GLY A 441 20.38 13.74 15.47
N LEU A 442 19.91 14.26 16.61
CA LEU A 442 20.21 15.62 17.06
C LEU A 442 21.70 15.79 17.44
N LYS A 443 22.40 16.76 16.82
CA LYS A 443 23.74 17.19 17.22
C LYS A 443 23.77 18.68 17.54
N PHE A 444 24.15 18.99 18.78
CA PHE A 444 24.40 20.35 19.25
C PHE A 444 25.89 20.50 19.57
N GLU A 445 26.58 21.40 18.88
CA GLU A 445 27.97 21.74 19.22
C GLU A 445 27.99 22.80 20.33
N PRO A 446 28.95 22.75 21.28
CA PRO A 446 29.05 23.76 22.32
C PRO A 446 29.48 25.12 21.75
N PRO A 447 28.96 26.26 22.28
CA PRO A 447 29.35 27.59 21.82
C PRO A 447 30.82 27.86 22.06
N ALA A 448 31.45 28.55 21.11
CA ALA A 448 32.78 29.12 21.25
C ALA A 448 32.78 30.45 22.06
N GLY A 449 31.64 30.83 22.67
CA GLY A 449 31.42 32.09 23.38
C GLY A 449 30.43 31.98 24.56
N PHE A 450 29.88 33.11 25.01
CA PHE A 450 29.03 33.20 26.21
C PHE A 450 27.54 32.93 25.88
N MET A 451 26.86 32.15 26.73
CA MET A 451 25.46 31.74 26.53
C MET A 451 24.65 31.86 27.82
N GLU A 452 23.51 32.56 27.78
CA GLU A 452 22.58 32.73 28.91
C GLU A 452 21.12 32.43 28.52
N GLY A 453 20.34 31.83 29.42
CA GLY A 453 18.89 31.63 29.21
C GLY A 453 18.45 30.44 28.34
N LEU A 454 19.27 29.40 28.19
CA LEU A 454 18.94 28.19 27.40
C LEU A 454 17.76 27.40 27.98
N LYS A 455 16.71 27.14 27.17
CA LYS A 455 15.62 26.22 27.50
C LYS A 455 15.46 25.17 26.41
N PHE A 456 15.71 23.92 26.77
CA PHE A 456 15.58 22.75 25.89
C PHE A 456 14.54 21.77 26.45
N ARG A 457 13.62 21.30 25.61
CA ARG A 457 12.72 20.18 25.94
C ARG A 457 13.04 19.01 25.00
N LEU A 458 13.28 17.84 25.57
CA LEU A 458 13.45 16.61 24.79
C LEU A 458 12.09 16.06 24.34
N PRO A 459 11.99 15.42 23.16
CA PRO A 459 10.79 14.68 22.76
C PRO A 459 10.49 13.52 23.74
N PRO A 460 9.22 13.13 23.90
CA PRO A 460 8.88 11.89 24.60
C PRO A 460 9.53 10.67 23.92
N GLY A 461 10.29 9.86 24.66
CA GLY A 461 10.88 8.60 24.15
C GLY A 461 12.30 8.68 23.56
N PHE A 462 12.98 9.82 23.65
CA PHE A 462 14.33 10.01 23.09
C PHE A 462 15.40 9.19 23.85
N LYS A 463 16.11 8.28 23.16
CA LYS A 463 17.26 7.53 23.71
C LYS A 463 18.56 8.29 23.43
N THR A 464 19.31 8.67 24.46
CA THR A 464 20.56 9.43 24.33
C THR A 464 21.71 8.57 23.82
N GLY A 465 22.12 8.79 22.56
CA GLY A 465 23.48 8.49 22.10
C GLY A 465 24.34 9.73 22.27
N ASN A 466 25.18 9.75 23.31
CA ASN A 466 26.00 10.88 23.78
C ASN A 466 25.24 12.03 24.47
N SER A 467 25.41 12.13 25.79
CA SER A 467 25.00 13.29 26.59
C SER A 467 25.74 14.57 26.16
N PRO A 468 25.10 15.76 26.22
CA PRO A 468 25.81 17.02 26.06
C PRO A 468 26.88 17.15 27.15
N ARG A 469 28.13 17.43 26.78
CA ARG A 469 29.16 17.80 27.77
C ARG A 469 28.79 19.14 28.40
N LYS A 470 28.77 19.20 29.73
CA LYS A 470 28.62 20.44 30.51
C LYS A 470 29.67 21.47 30.04
N PRO A 471 29.27 22.72 29.72
CA PRO A 471 30.24 23.81 29.63
C PRO A 471 30.82 24.09 31.03
N SER A 472 32.10 24.45 31.05
CA SER A 472 32.80 24.91 32.25
C SER A 472 32.07 26.11 32.85
N SER A 473 31.53 25.95 34.05
CA SER A 473 30.83 27.01 34.77
C SER A 473 31.81 28.05 35.28
N ASP A 474 31.59 29.31 34.93
CA ASP A 474 31.86 30.40 35.86
C ASP A 474 30.56 31.22 36.03
N HIS A 475 29.93 31.02 37.20
CA HIS A 475 28.85 31.80 37.79
C HIS A 475 27.52 31.94 37.01
N GLY A 476 26.54 31.08 37.32
CA GLY A 476 25.11 31.30 37.01
C GLY A 476 24.27 30.03 37.09
N LYS A 477 23.20 30.02 37.90
CA LYS A 477 22.38 28.85 38.24
C LYS A 477 21.78 28.14 37.02
N VAL A 478 22.02 26.83 36.89
CA VAL A 478 21.24 25.92 36.02
C VAL A 478 20.11 25.31 36.85
N ALA A 479 18.86 25.47 36.41
CA ALA A 479 17.71 24.76 37.00
C ALA A 479 17.68 23.30 36.51
N GLN A 480 17.50 22.35 37.44
CA GLN A 480 17.31 20.92 37.13
C GLN A 480 15.97 20.67 36.43
N PRO A 481 15.87 19.69 35.52
CA PRO A 481 14.60 19.21 35.01
C PRO A 481 13.90 18.32 36.05
N ASP A 482 12.61 18.56 36.28
CA ASP A 482 11.75 17.74 37.13
C ASP A 482 11.52 16.34 36.52
N GLY A 483 11.63 15.29 37.34
CA GLY A 483 11.03 13.97 37.07
C GLY A 483 11.95 12.76 36.90
N MET A 484 12.96 12.56 37.76
CA MET A 484 13.64 11.25 37.89
C MET A 484 13.28 10.58 39.21
N GLU A 485 12.61 9.43 39.11
CA GLU A 485 12.37 8.48 40.20
C GLU A 485 13.59 7.54 40.28
N GLU A 486 14.35 7.61 41.37
CA GLU A 486 15.51 6.76 41.64
C GLU A 486 15.06 5.35 42.03
N ALA A 487 15.49 4.34 41.27
CA ALA A 487 15.55 2.96 41.75
C ALA A 487 17.03 2.57 41.94
N ALA A 488 17.43 2.43 43.21
CA ALA A 488 18.73 1.91 43.62
C ALA A 488 18.89 0.42 43.25
N ASN A 489 20.09 0.00 42.86
CA ASN A 489 20.73 -1.10 43.60
C ASN A 489 22.26 -1.16 43.45
N ASP A 490 22.83 -1.35 44.63
CA ASP A 490 24.15 -1.74 45.13
C ASP A 490 25.40 -1.96 44.27
N LYS A 491 26.48 -1.44 44.88
CA LYS A 491 27.90 -1.72 44.66
C LYS A 491 28.26 -3.10 45.23
N ASP A 492 29.30 -3.71 44.67
CA ASP A 492 30.43 -4.11 45.52
C ASP A 492 31.75 -4.13 44.74
N GLU A 493 32.79 -3.63 45.43
CA GLU A 493 34.12 -3.29 44.95
C GLU A 493 35.13 -4.46 45.09
N THR A 494 36.37 -4.16 44.69
CA THR A 494 37.68 -4.75 45.07
C THR A 494 38.33 -5.65 44.00
N GLY A 495 39.57 -5.41 43.53
CA GLY A 495 40.55 -4.36 43.79
C GLY A 495 41.73 -4.50 42.80
N GLY A 496 42.47 -3.41 42.54
CA GLY A 496 43.76 -3.46 41.81
C GLY A 496 44.94 -3.85 42.72
N PRO A 497 46.20 -3.50 42.40
CA PRO A 497 46.84 -3.19 41.11
C PRO A 497 48.24 -3.87 40.96
N ALA A 498 48.89 -3.79 39.79
CA ALA A 498 50.35 -3.60 39.59
C ALA A 498 50.77 -3.88 38.12
N GLY A 499 51.46 -2.93 37.49
CA GLY A 499 52.44 -3.22 36.40
C GLY A 499 53.86 -3.22 36.98
N PRO A 500 54.93 -3.00 36.20
CA PRO A 500 55.19 -3.29 34.77
C PRO A 500 56.52 -4.09 34.60
N THR A 501 56.82 -4.66 33.43
CA THR A 501 58.22 -4.82 32.97
C THR A 501 58.30 -5.12 31.47
N ALA A 502 59.19 -4.38 30.81
CA ALA A 502 59.64 -4.53 29.44
C ALA A 502 60.57 -5.75 29.26
N GLY A 503 60.75 -6.19 28.01
CA GLY A 503 61.86 -7.06 27.61
C GLY A 503 61.67 -7.69 26.23
N GLU A 504 62.42 -7.16 25.26
CA GLU A 504 63.22 -7.89 24.25
C GLU A 504 62.51 -8.98 23.40
N GLU A 505 62.29 -8.74 22.11
CA GLU A 505 63.24 -8.91 20.99
C GLU A 505 63.07 -10.25 20.24
N ASN A 506 62.66 -10.09 18.98
CA ASN A 506 63.18 -10.78 17.78
C ASN A 506 62.59 -12.15 17.35
N PRO A 507 62.79 -12.57 16.08
CA PRO A 507 61.71 -12.71 15.11
C PRO A 507 61.77 -14.08 14.38
N GLU A 508 61.28 -14.12 13.14
CA GLU A 508 61.41 -15.16 12.11
C GLU A 508 60.30 -16.22 12.07
N SER A 509 59.40 -16.09 11.08
CA SER A 509 59.33 -16.95 9.87
C SER A 509 57.92 -16.96 9.30
#